data_AF-A0A2W7RNG3-F1
#
_entry.id   AF-A0A2W7RNG3-F1
#
_cell.length_a   1.000
_cell.length_b   1.000
_cell.length_c   1.000
_cell.angle_alpha   90.00
_cell.angle_beta   90.00
_cell.angle_gamma   90.00
#
_symmetry.space_group_name_H-M   'P 1'
#
loop_
_entity.id
_entity.type
_entity.pdbx_description
1 polymer ?
#
loop_
_entity_poly.entity_id
_entity_poly.type
_entity_poly.pdbx_seq_one_letter_code
_entity_poly.pdbx_strand_id
1 'polypeptide(L)'
;MKRIIYLLLVASLLLNSTACKKTGADVNPLSDITTMSIGTYLVLDSVVNLNLNSTSITTSTASIIVSQYKGGQPIDHIDLFVATTPTYDTTKWKKVKTIPYAGKGTTISVNGQELANALGIAPTSIAPGTSYYFYNRSVTKSGSFWDVSNTGYANDATNLIAGSNYNSAFSFTVNIVCPFVAPMGGTYMVVEDDWQDWNPGDLVTVTDGPGTNQLNISQVYPNPAYGTSVQPLYINVDPATGVATIPAGINFANYSGVIASTLSGGGGNVFSCTGVISVKVHINYGSYGDQGFFKLILQKQ
;
A
#
# COMPACT_ATOMS: atom_id res chain seq x y z
N MET A 1 -34.96 54.21 -41.23
CA MET A 1 -33.83 53.36 -41.67
C MET A 1 -33.06 52.70 -40.53
N LYS A 2 -32.61 53.43 -39.49
CA LYS A 2 -31.86 52.83 -38.35
C LYS A 2 -32.59 51.68 -37.63
N ARG A 3 -33.90 51.77 -37.40
CA ARG A 3 -34.69 50.71 -36.73
C ARG A 3 -34.83 49.41 -37.54
N ILE A 4 -34.80 49.49 -38.87
CA ILE A 4 -34.88 48.31 -39.76
C ILE A 4 -33.53 47.57 -39.79
N ILE A 5 -32.42 48.32 -39.73
CA ILE A 5 -31.06 47.76 -39.68
C ILE A 5 -30.83 46.99 -38.36
N TYR A 6 -31.33 47.49 -37.22
CA TYR A 6 -31.24 46.78 -35.94
C TYR A 6 -32.05 45.47 -35.93
N LEU A 7 -33.23 45.45 -36.54
CA LEU A 7 -34.04 44.23 -36.67
C LEU A 7 -33.37 43.17 -37.55
N LEU A 8 -32.72 43.57 -38.65
CA LEU A 8 -31.96 42.66 -39.51
C LEU A 8 -30.70 42.11 -38.83
N LEU A 9 -30.02 42.91 -37.99
CA LEU A 9 -28.86 42.47 -37.21
C LEU A 9 -29.23 41.49 -36.08
N VAL A 10 -30.36 41.71 -35.41
CA VAL A 10 -30.84 40.78 -34.36
C VAL A 10 -31.35 39.48 -34.99
N ALA A 11 -32.02 39.55 -36.14
CA ALA A 11 -32.46 38.37 -36.89
C ALA A 11 -31.27 37.54 -37.44
N SER A 12 -30.20 38.19 -37.92
CA SER A 12 -29.00 37.47 -38.38
C SER A 12 -28.21 36.83 -37.23
N LEU A 13 -28.21 37.43 -36.02
CA LEU A 13 -27.62 36.83 -34.82
C LEU A 13 -28.39 35.59 -34.33
N LEU A 14 -29.73 35.61 -34.44
CA LEU A 14 -30.61 34.49 -34.07
C LEU A 14 -30.58 33.33 -35.08
N LEU A 15 -30.26 33.60 -36.35
CA LEU A 15 -30.13 32.58 -37.39
C LEU A 15 -28.75 31.87 -37.39
N ASN A 16 -27.71 32.50 -36.81
CA ASN A 16 -26.38 31.87 -36.66
C ASN A 16 -26.23 31.09 -35.34
N SER A 17 -27.08 31.32 -34.34
CA SER A 17 -27.05 30.58 -33.06
C SER A 17 -27.78 29.22 -33.12
N THR A 18 -28.50 28.92 -34.19
CA THR A 18 -29.14 27.61 -34.43
C THR A 18 -28.30 26.68 -35.32
N ALA A 19 -27.16 27.14 -35.86
CA ALA A 19 -26.29 26.37 -36.75
C ALA A 19 -25.30 25.40 -36.04
N CYS A 20 -25.37 25.27 -34.71
CA CYS A 20 -24.50 24.36 -33.94
C CYS A 20 -25.27 23.40 -33.03
N LYS A 21 -26.48 22.99 -33.40
CA LYS A 21 -27.07 21.79 -32.78
C LYS A 21 -26.72 20.59 -33.66
N LYS A 22 -25.62 19.90 -33.32
CA LYS A 22 -25.27 18.61 -33.93
C LYS A 22 -26.42 17.64 -33.68
N THR A 23 -27.13 17.27 -34.73
CA THR A 23 -28.20 16.25 -34.72
C THR A 23 -27.74 15.06 -35.55
N GLY A 24 -28.07 13.84 -35.11
CA GLY A 24 -27.53 12.60 -35.68
C GLY A 24 -26.25 12.15 -34.99
N ALA A 25 -25.49 11.23 -35.61
CA ALA A 25 -24.33 10.53 -35.03
C ALA A 25 -23.17 11.42 -34.53
N ASP A 26 -23.29 12.74 -34.63
CA ASP A 26 -22.36 13.75 -34.12
C ASP A 26 -22.70 14.28 -32.72
N VAL A 27 -23.78 13.82 -32.07
CA VAL A 27 -23.97 14.08 -30.62
C VAL A 27 -22.77 13.48 -29.89
N ASN A 28 -22.19 14.22 -28.93
CA ASN A 28 -21.14 13.70 -28.07
C ASN A 28 -21.57 12.30 -27.58
N PRO A 29 -20.86 11.21 -27.93
CA PRO A 29 -21.29 9.85 -27.59
C PRO A 29 -21.34 9.61 -26.08
N LEU A 30 -20.82 10.54 -25.28
CA LEU A 30 -20.93 10.56 -23.81
C LEU A 30 -22.17 11.31 -23.28
N SER A 31 -23.02 11.86 -24.15
CA SER A 31 -24.20 12.67 -23.78
C SER A 31 -25.54 11.95 -23.91
N ASP A 32 -25.55 10.74 -24.48
CA ASP A 32 -26.73 9.90 -24.61
C ASP A 32 -26.49 8.56 -23.91
N ILE A 33 -27.22 8.30 -22.83
CA ILE A 33 -27.11 7.04 -22.06
C ILE A 33 -27.52 5.81 -22.88
N THR A 34 -28.27 5.99 -23.98
CA THR A 34 -28.67 4.90 -24.88
C THR A 34 -27.56 4.48 -25.84
N THR A 35 -26.54 5.32 -26.05
CA THR A 35 -25.34 4.99 -26.83
C THR A 35 -24.18 4.52 -25.97
N MET A 36 -24.27 4.68 -24.63
CA MET A 36 -23.32 4.12 -23.69
C MET A 36 -23.48 2.60 -23.62
N SER A 37 -22.43 1.87 -23.95
CA SER A 37 -22.39 0.42 -23.74
C SER A 37 -22.51 0.12 -22.25
N ILE A 38 -23.37 -0.84 -21.87
CA ILE A 38 -23.42 -1.33 -20.48
C ILE A 38 -22.04 -1.88 -20.13
N GLY A 39 -21.39 -1.30 -19.12
CA GLY A 39 -20.09 -1.75 -18.62
C GLY A 39 -20.21 -2.93 -17.65
N THR A 40 -19.10 -3.38 -17.08
CA THR A 40 -19.10 -4.31 -15.94
C THR A 40 -17.90 -4.01 -15.04
N TYR A 41 -18.03 -4.35 -13.75
CA TYR A 41 -16.91 -4.31 -12.82
C TYR A 41 -17.13 -5.32 -11.70
N LEU A 42 -16.06 -5.61 -10.97
CA LEU A 42 -16.09 -6.45 -9.79
C LEU A 42 -16.40 -5.62 -8.55
N VAL A 43 -17.33 -6.08 -7.74
CA VAL A 43 -17.62 -5.59 -6.40
C VAL A 43 -16.83 -6.43 -5.41
N LEU A 44 -16.12 -5.77 -4.50
CA LEU A 44 -15.43 -6.40 -3.38
C LEU A 44 -16.47 -6.90 -2.37
N ASP A 45 -16.60 -8.22 -2.22
CA ASP A 45 -17.46 -8.82 -1.22
C ASP A 45 -16.75 -8.87 0.13
N SER A 46 -15.47 -9.29 0.15
CA SER A 46 -14.64 -9.32 1.36
C SER A 46 -13.15 -9.48 1.05
N VAL A 47 -12.32 -9.15 2.03
CA VAL A 47 -10.87 -9.43 2.04
C VAL A 47 -10.63 -10.67 2.88
N VAL A 48 -9.94 -11.68 2.31
CA VAL A 48 -9.55 -12.89 3.06
C VAL A 48 -8.19 -12.66 3.70
N ASN A 49 -7.21 -12.24 2.92
CA ASN A 49 -5.87 -11.91 3.38
C ASN A 49 -5.15 -11.04 2.33
N LEU A 50 -4.40 -10.02 2.76
CA LEU A 50 -3.58 -9.18 1.86
C LEU A 50 -2.08 -9.32 2.11
N ASN A 51 -1.67 -10.33 2.89
CA ASN A 51 -0.28 -10.50 3.31
C ASN A 51 0.29 -11.82 2.79
N LEU A 52 1.39 -11.77 2.04
CA LEU A 52 2.19 -12.95 1.73
C LEU A 52 3.27 -13.13 2.78
N ASN A 53 3.36 -14.32 3.34
CA ASN A 53 4.36 -14.64 4.35
C ASN A 53 5.68 -15.01 3.66
N SER A 54 6.70 -14.18 3.84
CA SER A 54 8.05 -14.40 3.31
C SER A 54 8.69 -15.73 3.70
N THR A 55 8.39 -16.31 4.88
CA THR A 55 8.96 -17.61 5.29
C THR A 55 8.33 -18.80 4.56
N SER A 56 7.17 -18.58 3.94
CA SER A 56 6.44 -19.57 3.15
C SER A 56 5.99 -18.97 1.83
N ILE A 57 6.87 -18.17 1.22
CA ILE A 57 6.50 -17.26 0.12
C ILE A 57 5.86 -17.99 -1.07
N THR A 58 6.32 -19.20 -1.37
CA THR A 58 5.83 -20.00 -2.50
C THR A 58 4.40 -20.54 -2.29
N THR A 59 3.98 -20.72 -1.04
CA THR A 59 2.69 -21.34 -0.69
C THR A 59 1.72 -20.39 -0.01
N SER A 60 2.20 -19.31 0.61
CA SER A 60 1.34 -18.30 1.22
C SER A 60 0.50 -17.60 0.16
N THR A 61 -0.74 -17.25 0.50
CA THR A 61 -1.70 -16.67 -0.44
C THR A 61 -2.28 -15.36 0.07
N ALA A 62 -2.33 -14.36 -0.80
CA ALA A 62 -3.21 -13.21 -0.64
C ALA A 62 -4.47 -13.45 -1.47
N SER A 63 -5.63 -13.02 -0.98
CA SER A 63 -6.91 -13.19 -1.67
C SER A 63 -7.99 -12.21 -1.24
N ILE A 64 -8.85 -11.91 -2.22
CA ILE A 64 -10.11 -11.19 -2.05
C ILE A 64 -11.25 -12.02 -2.65
N ILE A 65 -12.46 -11.80 -2.16
CA ILE A 65 -13.68 -12.40 -2.70
C ILE A 65 -14.47 -11.30 -3.39
N VAL A 66 -14.93 -11.60 -4.61
CA VAL A 66 -15.63 -10.64 -5.46
C VAL A 66 -16.93 -11.20 -6.02
N SER A 67 -17.80 -10.27 -6.40
CA SER A 67 -18.98 -10.52 -7.20
C SER A 67 -19.03 -9.56 -8.37
N GLN A 68 -19.80 -9.89 -9.40
CA GLN A 68 -20.07 -8.97 -10.51
C GLN A 68 -21.11 -7.93 -10.08
N TYR A 69 -20.91 -6.68 -10.51
CA TYR A 69 -21.91 -5.64 -10.34
C TYR A 69 -23.26 -6.02 -10.99
N LYS A 70 -24.35 -5.75 -10.26
CA LYS A 70 -25.71 -6.03 -10.73
C LYS A 70 -26.05 -5.21 -11.97
N GLY A 71 -26.43 -5.89 -13.04
CA GLY A 71 -26.81 -5.25 -14.31
C GLY A 71 -25.62 -4.96 -15.24
N GLY A 72 -24.40 -5.35 -14.87
CA GLY A 72 -23.25 -5.31 -15.78
C GLY A 72 -23.26 -6.44 -16.81
N GLN A 73 -22.41 -6.32 -17.83
CA GLN A 73 -22.19 -7.38 -18.83
C GLN A 73 -21.63 -8.67 -18.18
N PRO A 74 -22.11 -9.87 -18.55
CA PRO A 74 -21.67 -11.14 -17.96
C PRO A 74 -20.16 -11.34 -18.09
N ILE A 75 -19.49 -11.50 -16.94
CA ILE A 75 -18.05 -11.78 -16.88
C ILE A 75 -17.81 -13.24 -17.26
N ASP A 76 -16.79 -13.46 -18.10
CA ASP A 76 -16.27 -14.78 -18.46
C ASP A 76 -15.12 -15.16 -17.51
N HIS A 77 -14.10 -14.30 -17.45
CA HIS A 77 -12.94 -14.49 -16.59
C HIS A 77 -12.38 -13.15 -16.10
N ILE A 78 -11.47 -13.25 -15.15
CA ILE A 78 -10.74 -12.13 -14.58
C ILE A 78 -9.26 -12.35 -14.90
N ASP A 79 -8.66 -11.38 -15.56
CA ASP A 79 -7.21 -11.34 -15.71
C ASP A 79 -6.61 -10.55 -14.54
N LEU A 80 -5.78 -11.23 -13.76
CA LEU A 80 -5.06 -10.64 -12.64
C LEU A 80 -3.69 -10.18 -13.10
N PHE A 81 -3.37 -8.93 -12.80
CA PHE A 81 -2.08 -8.31 -13.11
C PHE A 81 -1.39 -7.82 -11.84
N VAL A 82 -0.08 -7.58 -11.93
CA VAL A 82 0.72 -6.96 -10.87
C VAL A 82 1.61 -5.84 -11.40
N ALA A 83 1.86 -4.83 -10.58
CA ALA A 83 2.91 -3.83 -10.75
C ALA A 83 3.70 -3.64 -9.44
N THR A 84 4.95 -3.19 -9.55
CA THR A 84 5.83 -2.90 -8.40
C THR A 84 5.59 -1.52 -7.78
N THR A 85 4.89 -0.64 -8.50
CA THR A 85 4.46 0.67 -8.01
C THR A 85 3.00 0.91 -8.38
N PRO A 86 2.24 1.73 -7.64
CA PRO A 86 0.86 2.03 -7.98
C PRO A 86 0.81 2.78 -9.33
N THR A 87 0.09 2.25 -10.31
CA THR A 87 -0.03 2.86 -11.63
C THR A 87 -1.27 2.38 -12.40
N TYR A 88 -1.89 3.29 -13.16
CA TYR A 88 -2.94 2.97 -14.13
C TYR A 88 -2.40 2.77 -15.55
N ASP A 89 -1.09 2.92 -15.74
CA ASP A 89 -0.41 2.64 -16.99
C ASP A 89 -0.30 1.12 -17.18
N THR A 90 -1.19 0.56 -17.99
CA THR A 90 -1.29 -0.89 -18.22
C THR A 90 -0.06 -1.49 -18.89
N THR A 91 0.83 -0.67 -19.47
CA THR A 91 2.09 -1.16 -20.05
C THR A 91 3.09 -1.62 -18.99
N LYS A 92 2.93 -1.15 -17.75
CA LYS A 92 3.76 -1.53 -16.60
C LYS A 92 3.27 -2.79 -15.90
N TRP A 93 2.06 -3.23 -16.22
CA TRP A 93 1.44 -4.38 -15.59
C TRP A 93 2.01 -5.68 -16.15
N LYS A 94 2.22 -6.66 -15.27
CA LYS A 94 2.58 -8.03 -15.64
C LYS A 94 1.42 -8.96 -15.33
N LYS A 95 0.99 -9.73 -16.32
CA LYS A 95 -0.11 -10.69 -16.13
C LYS A 95 0.37 -11.81 -15.21
N VAL A 96 -0.40 -12.05 -14.15
CA VAL A 96 -0.12 -13.09 -13.16
C VAL A 96 -0.82 -14.37 -13.57
N LYS A 97 -2.14 -14.30 -13.78
CA LYS A 97 -2.96 -15.43 -14.25
C LYS A 97 -4.34 -14.99 -14.69
N THR A 98 -5.07 -15.94 -15.28
CA THR A 98 -6.49 -15.83 -15.62
C THR A 98 -7.31 -16.69 -14.65
N ILE A 99 -8.39 -16.12 -14.13
CA ILE A 99 -9.26 -16.73 -13.13
C ILE A 99 -10.67 -16.84 -13.73
N PRO A 100 -11.21 -18.05 -13.94
CA PRO A 100 -12.60 -18.21 -14.39
C PRO A 100 -13.56 -17.56 -13.40
N TYR A 101 -14.52 -16.78 -13.92
CA TYR A 101 -15.53 -16.18 -13.05
C TYR A 101 -16.64 -17.19 -12.74
N ALA A 102 -16.79 -17.54 -11.46
CA ALA A 102 -17.70 -18.58 -10.99
C ALA A 102 -19.01 -18.01 -10.41
N GLY A 103 -19.26 -16.70 -10.56
CA GLY A 103 -20.39 -16.01 -9.95
C GLY A 103 -20.04 -15.32 -8.63
N LYS A 104 -21.06 -15.00 -7.82
CA LYS A 104 -20.88 -14.38 -6.51
C LYS A 104 -20.00 -15.26 -5.62
N GLY A 105 -19.02 -14.66 -4.96
CA GLY A 105 -18.06 -15.41 -4.14
C GLY A 105 -16.83 -15.90 -4.91
N THR A 106 -16.62 -15.43 -6.15
CA THR A 106 -15.40 -15.76 -6.90
C THR A 106 -14.19 -15.26 -6.13
N THR A 107 -13.25 -16.17 -5.84
CA THR A 107 -12.03 -15.82 -5.11
C THR A 107 -10.91 -15.47 -6.09
N ILE A 108 -10.37 -14.27 -5.96
CA ILE A 108 -9.13 -13.85 -6.61
C ILE A 108 -8.02 -14.10 -5.60
N SER A 109 -7.18 -15.08 -5.86
CA SER A 109 -6.06 -15.43 -4.99
C SER A 109 -4.76 -15.40 -5.77
N VAL A 110 -3.65 -15.09 -5.10
CA VAL A 110 -2.30 -15.15 -5.64
C VAL A 110 -1.34 -15.68 -4.57
N ASN A 111 -0.42 -16.56 -4.95
CA ASN A 111 0.72 -16.93 -4.09
C ASN A 111 2.02 -16.25 -4.55
N GLY A 112 3.05 -16.29 -3.71
CA GLY A 112 4.34 -15.66 -4.03
C GLY A 112 5.07 -16.30 -5.21
N GLN A 113 4.82 -17.58 -5.52
CA GLN A 113 5.39 -18.22 -6.73
C GLN A 113 4.79 -17.63 -8.01
N GLU A 114 3.47 -17.43 -8.06
CA GLU A 114 2.77 -16.81 -9.18
C GLU A 114 3.21 -15.35 -9.37
N LEU A 115 3.35 -14.61 -8.26
CA LEU A 115 3.92 -13.25 -8.28
C LEU A 115 5.34 -13.23 -8.85
N ALA A 116 6.21 -14.12 -8.36
CA ALA A 116 7.60 -14.21 -8.82
C ALA A 116 7.68 -14.51 -10.32
N ASN A 117 6.88 -15.48 -10.79
CA ASN A 117 6.80 -15.85 -12.20
C ASN A 117 6.34 -14.68 -13.08
N ALA A 118 5.32 -13.93 -12.65
CA ALA A 118 4.82 -12.77 -13.39
C ALA A 118 5.87 -11.67 -13.54
N LEU A 119 6.70 -11.47 -12.51
CA LEU A 119 7.76 -10.47 -12.50
C LEU A 119 9.06 -10.96 -13.14
N GLY A 120 9.20 -12.26 -13.43
CA GLY A 120 10.43 -12.84 -13.95
C GLY A 120 11.57 -12.87 -12.93
N ILE A 121 11.25 -13.02 -11.63
CA ILE A 121 12.22 -13.06 -10.53
C ILE A 121 12.12 -14.39 -9.77
N ALA A 122 13.13 -14.68 -8.94
CA ALA A 122 13.05 -15.80 -8.01
C ALA A 122 12.12 -15.45 -6.82
N PRO A 123 11.36 -16.41 -6.26
CA PRO A 123 10.55 -16.17 -5.06
C PRO A 123 11.36 -15.63 -3.87
N THR A 124 12.63 -16.02 -3.75
CA THR A 124 13.57 -15.53 -2.72
C THR A 124 13.95 -14.06 -2.87
N SER A 125 13.68 -13.46 -4.04
CA SER A 125 13.88 -12.01 -4.29
C SER A 125 12.72 -11.17 -3.78
N ILE A 126 11.62 -11.79 -3.34
CA ILE A 126 10.47 -11.10 -2.76
C ILE A 126 10.77 -10.83 -1.28
N ALA A 127 11.21 -9.60 -1.00
CA ALA A 127 11.67 -9.21 0.34
C ALA A 127 10.51 -8.77 1.27
N PRO A 128 10.58 -9.08 2.57
CA PRO A 128 9.68 -8.51 3.58
C PRO A 128 9.66 -6.98 3.55
N GLY A 129 8.51 -6.39 3.88
CA GLY A 129 8.31 -4.95 3.88
C GLY A 129 8.05 -4.34 2.51
N THR A 130 8.06 -5.15 1.44
CA THR A 130 7.68 -4.70 0.10
C THR A 130 6.18 -4.84 -0.12
N SER A 131 5.61 -4.00 -0.97
CA SER A 131 4.20 -4.07 -1.40
C SER A 131 4.13 -4.21 -2.91
N TYR A 132 3.16 -4.99 -3.36
CA TYR A 132 2.84 -5.18 -4.78
C TYR A 132 1.39 -4.79 -5.04
N TYR A 133 1.15 -4.20 -6.19
CA TYR A 133 -0.15 -3.63 -6.56
C TYR A 133 -0.80 -4.53 -7.60
N PHE A 134 -1.90 -5.17 -7.23
CA PHE A 134 -2.63 -6.07 -8.09
C PHE A 134 -3.80 -5.36 -8.75
N TYR A 135 -4.02 -5.64 -10.03
CA TYR A 135 -5.08 -5.05 -10.83
C TYR A 135 -5.95 -6.14 -11.43
N ASN A 136 -7.26 -5.95 -11.33
CA ASN A 136 -8.25 -6.88 -11.85
C ASN A 136 -8.85 -6.32 -13.14
N ARG A 137 -8.68 -7.06 -14.24
CA ARG A 137 -9.38 -6.81 -15.50
C ARG A 137 -10.51 -7.81 -15.66
N SER A 138 -11.73 -7.31 -15.66
CA SER A 138 -12.90 -8.15 -15.97
C SER A 138 -12.98 -8.32 -17.48
N VAL A 139 -13.04 -9.56 -17.97
CA VAL A 139 -13.26 -9.86 -19.39
C VAL A 139 -14.63 -10.51 -19.53
N THR A 140 -15.49 -9.97 -20.37
CA THR A 140 -16.86 -10.47 -20.56
C THR A 140 -16.94 -11.57 -21.61
N LYS A 141 -18.06 -12.28 -21.62
CA LYS A 141 -18.37 -13.29 -22.64
C LYS A 141 -18.41 -12.73 -24.07
N SER A 142 -18.57 -11.40 -24.23
CA SER A 142 -18.49 -10.69 -25.52
C SER A 142 -17.05 -10.35 -25.94
N GLY A 143 -16.04 -10.64 -25.12
CA GLY A 143 -14.64 -10.29 -25.35
C GLY A 143 -14.26 -8.86 -24.99
N SER A 144 -15.19 -8.05 -24.49
CA SER A 144 -14.92 -6.72 -23.98
C SER A 144 -14.26 -6.81 -22.60
N PHE A 145 -13.49 -5.80 -22.20
CA PHE A 145 -12.84 -5.79 -20.89
C PHE A 145 -12.98 -4.44 -20.18
N TRP A 146 -12.95 -4.50 -18.84
CA TRP A 146 -13.02 -3.33 -17.96
C TRP A 146 -11.99 -3.43 -16.84
N ASP A 147 -11.20 -2.38 -16.70
CA ASP A 147 -10.22 -2.17 -15.64
C ASP A 147 -10.03 -0.67 -15.35
N VAL A 148 -9.11 -0.30 -14.47
CA VAL A 148 -8.88 1.12 -14.13
C VAL A 148 -8.49 2.01 -15.32
N SER A 149 -7.99 1.47 -16.43
CA SER A 149 -7.51 2.25 -17.59
C SER A 149 -8.63 2.70 -18.53
N ASN A 150 -9.77 2.02 -18.51
CA ASN A 150 -10.92 2.34 -19.36
C ASN A 150 -12.20 2.60 -18.56
N THR A 151 -12.06 2.77 -17.24
CA THR A 151 -13.14 3.16 -16.33
C THR A 151 -12.97 4.63 -15.95
N GLY A 152 -14.05 5.41 -15.99
CA GLY A 152 -13.98 6.86 -15.77
C GLY A 152 -13.38 7.23 -14.41
N TYR A 153 -12.29 8.00 -14.44
CA TYR A 153 -11.68 8.62 -13.27
C TYR A 153 -12.16 10.07 -13.17
N ALA A 154 -13.01 10.37 -12.18
CA ALA A 154 -13.27 11.75 -11.75
C ALA A 154 -12.34 12.09 -10.59
N ASN A 155 -11.59 13.18 -10.67
CA ASN A 155 -10.52 13.55 -9.74
C ASN A 155 -11.01 13.97 -8.33
N ASP A 156 -12.25 13.64 -7.97
CA ASP A 156 -12.96 14.11 -6.77
C ASP A 156 -13.23 12.99 -5.74
N ALA A 157 -12.60 11.83 -5.90
CA ALA A 157 -12.78 10.63 -5.06
C ALA A 157 -14.23 10.07 -5.03
N THR A 158 -15.13 10.53 -5.90
CA THR A 158 -16.50 10.01 -6.04
C THR A 158 -16.67 9.05 -7.22
N ASN A 159 -15.56 8.68 -7.87
CA ASN A 159 -15.56 7.90 -9.10
C ASN A 159 -15.68 6.39 -8.85
N LEU A 160 -15.89 5.61 -9.90
CA LEU A 160 -16.08 4.16 -9.80
C LEU A 160 -14.84 3.41 -9.30
N ILE A 161 -13.63 3.99 -9.43
CA ILE A 161 -12.35 3.36 -9.03
C ILE A 161 -12.04 3.59 -7.54
N ALA A 162 -12.28 4.81 -7.04
CA ALA A 162 -11.89 5.24 -5.69
C ALA A 162 -13.07 5.47 -4.73
N GLY A 163 -14.28 5.61 -5.26
CA GLY A 163 -15.48 5.90 -4.48
C GLY A 163 -15.93 4.68 -3.67
N SER A 164 -15.91 4.81 -2.35
CA SER A 164 -16.31 3.75 -1.42
C SER A 164 -17.73 3.24 -1.62
N ASN A 165 -18.64 4.09 -2.10
CA ASN A 165 -20.04 3.73 -2.37
C ASN A 165 -20.19 2.61 -3.42
N TYR A 166 -19.20 2.43 -4.30
CA TYR A 166 -19.25 1.42 -5.36
C TYR A 166 -18.63 0.08 -4.93
N ASN A 167 -17.84 0.07 -3.85
CA ASN A 167 -17.08 -1.11 -3.41
C ASN A 167 -16.35 -1.81 -4.56
N SER A 168 -15.78 -1.05 -5.51
CA SER A 168 -15.17 -1.65 -6.68
C SER A 168 -13.85 -2.36 -6.32
N ALA A 169 -13.65 -3.53 -6.91
CA ALA A 169 -12.46 -4.36 -6.74
C ALA A 169 -11.56 -4.28 -7.97
N PHE A 170 -11.25 -3.08 -8.46
CA PHE A 170 -10.33 -2.94 -9.59
C PHE A 170 -8.86 -3.18 -9.23
N SER A 171 -8.50 -2.99 -7.97
CA SER A 171 -7.16 -3.23 -7.48
C SER A 171 -7.13 -3.59 -6.01
N PHE A 172 -6.06 -4.23 -5.57
CA PHE A 172 -5.75 -4.45 -4.17
C PHE A 172 -4.24 -4.48 -3.97
N THR A 173 -3.79 -4.10 -2.78
CA THR A 173 -2.37 -4.11 -2.42
C THR A 173 -2.07 -5.36 -1.63
N VAL A 174 -1.01 -6.07 -2.00
CA VAL A 174 -0.48 -7.22 -1.25
C VAL A 174 0.84 -6.82 -0.62
N ASN A 175 0.98 -7.05 0.68
CA ASN A 175 2.20 -6.77 1.42
C ASN A 175 2.97 -8.07 1.66
N ILE A 176 4.29 -8.00 1.58
CA ILE A 176 5.16 -9.11 1.97
C ILE A 176 5.49 -8.91 3.45
N VAL A 177 4.96 -9.80 4.27
CA VAL A 177 5.17 -9.77 5.72
C VAL A 177 6.19 -10.80 6.15
N CYS A 178 6.78 -10.55 7.30
CA CYS A 178 7.61 -11.50 7.99
C CYS A 178 7.08 -11.62 9.42
N PRO A 179 6.24 -12.63 9.70
CA PRO A 179 5.69 -12.84 11.03
C PRO A 179 6.79 -12.86 12.09
N PHE A 180 6.53 -12.22 13.21
CA PHE A 180 7.49 -12.20 14.31
C PHE A 180 7.51 -13.55 15.01
N VAL A 181 8.70 -14.08 15.20
CA VAL A 181 8.95 -15.33 15.91
C VAL A 181 10.04 -15.08 16.94
N ALA A 182 9.70 -15.22 18.22
CA ALA A 182 10.65 -15.20 19.32
C ALA A 182 11.33 -16.59 19.50
N PRO A 183 12.51 -16.67 20.14
CA PRO A 183 13.32 -15.55 20.65
C PRO A 183 14.09 -14.85 19.52
N MET A 184 14.23 -13.54 19.64
CA MET A 184 14.93 -12.68 18.70
C MET A 184 16.11 -11.96 19.33
N GLY A 185 16.30 -12.05 20.65
CA GLY A 185 17.53 -11.62 21.32
C GLY A 185 18.80 -12.20 20.67
N GLY A 186 19.90 -11.44 20.78
CA GLY A 186 21.20 -11.81 20.23
C GLY A 186 22.10 -10.60 19.94
N THR A 187 23.20 -10.88 19.26
CA THR A 187 24.13 -9.86 18.76
C THR A 187 23.69 -9.38 17.40
N TYR A 188 23.69 -8.07 17.22
CA TYR A 188 23.33 -7.40 15.98
C TYR A 188 24.43 -6.46 15.56
N MET A 189 24.67 -6.37 14.26
CA MET A 189 25.50 -5.33 13.66
C MET A 189 24.65 -4.09 13.40
N VAL A 190 25.16 -2.93 13.77
CA VAL A 190 24.58 -1.63 13.44
C VAL A 190 24.78 -1.39 11.95
N VAL A 191 23.69 -1.25 11.21
CA VAL A 191 23.71 -0.86 9.80
C VAL A 191 23.58 0.65 9.68
N GLU A 192 22.73 1.25 10.51
CA GLU A 192 22.47 2.68 10.52
C GLU A 192 22.01 3.10 11.92
N ASP A 193 22.54 4.21 12.40
CA ASP A 193 22.15 4.85 13.66
C ASP A 193 22.24 6.37 13.48
N ASP A 194 21.11 7.01 13.18
CA ASP A 194 21.07 8.46 12.99
C ASP A 194 21.31 9.21 14.31
N TRP A 195 21.07 8.58 15.46
CA TRP A 195 21.32 9.19 16.77
C TRP A 195 22.81 9.27 17.09
N GLN A 196 23.64 8.56 16.30
CA GLN A 196 25.10 8.55 16.35
C GLN A 196 25.67 8.03 17.67
N ASP A 197 24.95 7.13 18.33
CA ASP A 197 25.45 6.42 19.50
C ASP A 197 26.41 5.30 19.10
N TRP A 198 26.24 4.76 17.89
CA TRP A 198 27.07 3.70 17.31
C TRP A 198 27.44 4.01 15.86
N ASN A 199 28.57 3.47 15.42
CA ASN A 199 28.96 3.54 14.02
C ASN A 199 28.42 2.33 13.24
N PRO A 200 28.14 2.47 11.93
CA PRO A 200 27.89 1.33 11.08
C PRO A 200 29.03 0.29 11.18
N GLY A 201 28.68 -0.97 11.41
CA GLY A 201 29.60 -2.08 11.65
C GLY A 201 29.80 -2.44 13.12
N ASP A 202 29.43 -1.57 14.06
CA ASP A 202 29.53 -1.88 15.49
C ASP A 202 28.57 -3.02 15.89
N LEU A 203 28.96 -3.83 16.87
CA LEU A 203 28.13 -4.91 17.40
C LEU A 203 27.44 -4.47 18.68
N VAL A 204 26.12 -4.61 18.70
CA VAL A 204 25.25 -4.29 19.84
C VAL A 204 24.44 -5.51 20.27
N THR A 205 23.97 -5.51 21.52
CA THR A 205 23.14 -6.59 22.04
C THR A 205 21.68 -6.15 22.10
N VAL A 206 20.80 -6.96 21.51
CA VAL A 206 19.35 -6.84 21.66
C VAL A 206 18.89 -8.02 22.51
N THR A 207 18.00 -7.78 23.46
CA THR A 207 17.41 -8.85 24.28
C THR A 207 15.92 -8.99 23.97
N ASP A 208 15.34 -10.14 24.28
CA ASP A 208 13.88 -10.25 24.23
C ASP A 208 13.25 -9.40 25.34
N GLY A 209 12.10 -8.81 25.05
CA GLY A 209 11.32 -8.07 26.04
C GLY A 209 10.54 -9.00 26.97
N PRO A 210 9.89 -8.44 28.00
CA PRO A 210 9.10 -9.23 28.94
C PRO A 210 7.82 -9.83 28.33
N GLY A 211 7.28 -9.21 27.28
CA GLY A 211 6.15 -9.73 26.51
C GLY A 211 6.57 -10.65 25.37
N THR A 212 5.66 -11.54 24.96
CA THR A 212 5.92 -12.56 23.92
C THR A 212 6.31 -12.01 22.55
N ASN A 213 5.88 -10.77 22.24
CA ASN A 213 6.17 -10.09 20.98
C ASN A 213 6.91 -8.77 21.23
N GLN A 214 7.87 -8.77 22.14
CA GLN A 214 8.64 -7.60 22.49
C GLN A 214 10.14 -7.83 22.33
N LEU A 215 10.85 -6.78 21.91
CA LEU A 215 12.31 -6.69 21.99
C LEU A 215 12.71 -5.57 22.94
N ASN A 216 13.87 -5.70 23.54
CA ASN A 216 14.46 -4.72 24.43
C ASN A 216 15.78 -4.22 23.85
N ILE A 217 15.81 -2.92 23.55
CA ILE A 217 16.95 -2.22 22.97
C ILE A 217 17.65 -1.30 23.98
N SER A 218 17.42 -1.47 25.29
CA SER A 218 18.11 -0.69 26.34
C SER A 218 19.61 -0.92 26.44
N GLN A 219 20.14 -1.95 25.80
CA GLN A 219 21.58 -2.17 25.65
C GLN A 219 22.14 -1.60 24.34
N VAL A 220 21.25 -1.07 23.48
CA VAL A 220 21.61 -0.33 22.28
C VAL A 220 21.59 1.17 22.59
N TYR A 221 20.49 1.67 23.16
CA TYR A 221 20.37 3.07 23.56
C TYR A 221 20.19 3.22 25.09
N PRO A 222 21.01 4.07 25.76
CA PRO A 222 22.18 4.75 25.20
C PRO A 222 23.37 3.79 25.04
N ASN A 223 24.35 4.17 24.21
CA ASN A 223 25.68 3.59 24.26
C ASN A 223 26.27 3.82 25.68
N PRO A 224 26.71 2.76 26.39
CA PRO A 224 27.28 2.88 27.74
C PRO A 224 28.52 3.79 27.84
N ALA A 225 29.19 4.08 26.72
CA ALA A 225 30.30 5.03 26.67
C ALA A 225 29.86 6.49 26.82
N TYR A 226 28.60 6.82 26.47
CA TYR A 226 28.09 8.20 26.40
C TYR A 226 26.96 8.47 27.40
N GLY A 227 26.25 7.43 27.83
CA GLY A 227 25.10 7.59 28.72
C GLY A 227 24.77 6.34 29.53
N THR A 228 23.72 6.47 30.32
CA THR A 228 23.18 5.38 31.16
C THR A 228 21.70 5.17 30.85
N SER A 229 21.27 3.90 30.81
CA SER A 229 19.86 3.56 30.63
C SER A 229 19.07 3.99 31.87
N VAL A 230 17.93 4.65 31.65
CA VAL A 230 17.06 5.17 32.72
C VAL A 230 15.80 4.33 32.85
N GLN A 231 15.13 4.04 31.73
CA GLN A 231 14.00 3.13 31.64
C GLN A 231 14.19 2.16 30.47
N PRO A 232 13.60 0.95 30.57
CA PRO A 232 13.60 0.02 29.46
C PRO A 232 12.97 0.61 28.20
N LEU A 233 13.63 0.43 27.06
CA LEU A 233 13.15 0.85 25.76
C LEU A 233 12.73 -0.39 24.98
N TYR A 234 11.43 -0.65 25.00
CA TYR A 234 10.85 -1.82 24.36
C TYR A 234 10.29 -1.48 22.97
N ILE A 235 10.49 -2.41 22.05
CA ILE A 235 9.82 -2.46 20.75
C ILE A 235 8.70 -3.50 20.88
N ASN A 236 7.46 -3.08 20.69
CA ASN A 236 6.32 -3.99 20.52
C ASN A 236 6.23 -4.39 19.06
N VAL A 237 6.03 -5.68 18.78
CA VAL A 237 5.94 -6.20 17.42
C VAL A 237 4.58 -6.86 17.20
N ASP A 238 3.90 -6.49 16.12
CA ASP A 238 2.73 -7.23 15.66
C ASP A 238 3.16 -8.61 15.16
N PRO A 239 2.67 -9.71 15.76
CA PRO A 239 3.17 -11.05 15.46
C PRO A 239 2.84 -11.52 14.05
N ALA A 240 1.79 -10.99 13.42
CA ALA A 240 1.36 -11.41 12.09
C ALA A 240 2.14 -10.70 10.99
N THR A 241 2.52 -9.44 11.21
CA THR A 241 3.04 -8.55 10.17
C THR A 241 4.51 -8.20 10.34
N GLY A 242 5.03 -8.25 11.58
CA GLY A 242 6.35 -7.74 11.93
C GLY A 242 6.39 -6.22 12.11
N VAL A 243 5.24 -5.52 12.05
CA VAL A 243 5.19 -4.07 12.30
C VAL A 243 5.60 -3.77 13.74
N ALA A 244 6.54 -2.84 13.90
CA ALA A 244 7.14 -2.47 15.17
C ALA A 244 6.59 -1.13 15.67
N THR A 245 6.38 -1.02 16.98
CA THR A 245 5.95 0.22 17.66
C THR A 245 6.74 0.42 18.95
N ILE A 246 7.27 1.63 19.12
CA ILE A 246 7.95 2.07 20.35
C ILE A 246 7.02 3.05 21.08
N PRO A 247 6.70 2.83 22.37
CA PRO A 247 5.81 3.72 23.12
C PRO A 247 6.33 5.16 23.22
N ALA A 248 5.38 6.09 23.29
CA ALA A 248 5.62 7.50 23.61
C ALA A 248 5.89 7.71 25.11
N GLY A 249 6.56 8.81 25.44
CA GLY A 249 6.79 9.30 26.80
C GLY A 249 7.80 8.50 27.63
N ILE A 250 8.67 7.71 27.02
CA ILE A 250 9.64 6.88 27.74
C ILE A 250 10.95 7.65 27.92
N ASN A 251 11.37 7.89 29.16
CA ASN A 251 12.68 8.46 29.47
C ASN A 251 13.73 7.35 29.44
N PHE A 252 14.31 7.08 28.26
CA PHE A 252 15.11 5.87 28.04
C PHE A 252 16.59 6.02 28.40
N ALA A 253 17.15 7.24 28.32
CA ALA A 253 18.58 7.47 28.51
C ALA A 253 18.90 8.75 29.28
N ASN A 254 20.05 8.76 29.93
CA ASN A 254 20.69 9.94 30.52
C ASN A 254 22.11 10.10 29.97
N TYR A 255 22.34 11.16 29.21
CA TYR A 255 23.64 11.54 28.66
C TYR A 255 24.20 12.72 29.46
N SER A 256 25.10 12.43 30.41
CA SER A 256 25.79 13.44 31.23
C SER A 256 24.86 14.45 31.92
N GLY A 257 23.71 14.00 32.42
CA GLY A 257 22.71 14.82 33.12
C GLY A 257 21.54 15.27 32.24
N VAL A 258 21.55 14.98 30.93
CA VAL A 258 20.48 15.31 30.00
C VAL A 258 19.65 14.06 29.68
N ILE A 259 18.35 14.11 29.95
CA ILE A 259 17.43 12.99 29.70
C ILE A 259 17.01 12.99 28.24
N ALA A 260 17.18 11.85 27.57
CA ALA A 260 16.55 11.57 26.29
C ALA A 260 15.23 10.80 26.50
N SER A 261 14.21 11.18 25.75
CA SER A 261 12.89 10.57 25.84
C SER A 261 12.26 10.32 24.48
N THR A 262 11.35 9.34 24.40
CA THR A 262 10.53 9.12 23.21
C THR A 262 9.38 10.13 23.21
N LEU A 263 9.30 11.04 22.23
CA LEU A 263 8.23 12.03 22.18
C LEU A 263 6.90 11.38 21.76
N SER A 264 6.60 11.34 20.46
CA SER A 264 5.43 10.61 19.95
C SER A 264 5.65 9.10 19.83
N GLY A 265 6.73 8.57 20.41
CA GLY A 265 7.13 7.18 20.27
C GLY A 265 7.92 6.92 18.99
N GLY A 266 7.77 5.73 18.43
CA GLY A 266 8.46 5.32 17.22
C GLY A 266 7.77 4.16 16.52
N GLY A 267 8.23 3.84 15.32
CA GLY A 267 7.66 2.75 14.53
C GLY A 267 8.63 2.23 13.49
N GLY A 268 8.28 1.09 12.88
CA GLY A 268 9.11 0.47 11.86
C GLY A 268 8.74 -0.98 11.66
N ASN A 269 9.74 -1.82 11.42
CA ASN A 269 9.54 -3.25 11.24
C ASN A 269 10.63 -4.07 11.94
N VAL A 270 10.24 -5.24 12.42
CA VAL A 270 11.11 -6.31 12.89
C VAL A 270 10.80 -7.54 12.05
N PHE A 271 11.78 -7.98 11.27
CA PHE A 271 11.66 -9.12 10.38
C PHE A 271 12.47 -10.30 10.94
N SER A 272 11.82 -11.16 11.73
CA SER A 272 12.46 -12.32 12.38
C SER A 272 13.13 -13.29 11.39
N CYS A 273 12.54 -13.45 10.21
CA CYS A 273 13.03 -14.31 9.14
C CYS A 273 14.34 -13.81 8.50
N THR A 274 14.63 -12.51 8.54
CA THR A 274 15.88 -11.93 8.01
C THR A 274 16.80 -11.40 9.10
N GLY A 275 16.35 -11.39 10.36
CA GLY A 275 17.09 -10.83 11.48
C GLY A 275 17.24 -9.31 11.42
N VAL A 276 16.35 -8.60 10.71
CA VAL A 276 16.42 -7.14 10.57
C VAL A 276 15.51 -6.47 11.59
N ILE A 277 16.04 -5.48 12.31
CA ILE A 277 15.26 -4.52 13.09
C ILE A 277 15.47 -3.16 12.42
N SER A 278 14.42 -2.52 11.93
CA SER A 278 14.48 -1.21 11.29
C SER A 278 13.40 -0.32 11.89
N VAL A 279 13.76 0.56 12.81
CA VAL A 279 12.84 1.45 13.52
C VAL A 279 13.24 2.90 13.35
N LYS A 280 12.27 3.81 13.49
CA LYS A 280 12.48 5.24 13.66
C LYS A 280 11.92 5.67 15.00
N VAL A 281 12.70 6.40 15.77
CA VAL A 281 12.35 6.85 17.13
C VAL A 281 12.26 8.37 17.14
N HIS A 282 11.16 8.92 17.62
CA HIS A 282 11.02 10.36 17.83
C HIS A 282 11.70 10.74 19.14
N ILE A 283 12.82 11.45 19.09
CA ILE A 283 13.64 11.73 20.29
C ILE A 283 13.47 13.18 20.72
N ASN A 284 13.20 13.38 22.00
CA ASN A 284 13.38 14.65 22.69
C ASN A 284 14.62 14.55 23.58
N TYR A 285 15.47 15.59 23.57
CA TYR A 285 16.73 15.60 24.30
C TYR A 285 16.79 16.70 25.36
N GLY A 286 15.97 16.56 26.40
CA GLY A 286 15.93 17.45 27.55
C GLY A 286 15.83 18.93 27.16
N SER A 287 16.80 19.73 27.61
CA SER A 287 16.87 21.17 27.33
C SER A 287 17.10 21.53 25.86
N TYR A 288 17.58 20.58 25.04
CA TYR A 288 17.77 20.78 23.60
C TYR A 288 16.49 20.60 22.79
N GLY A 289 15.42 20.11 23.42
CA GLY A 289 14.09 20.02 22.82
C GLY A 289 13.93 18.85 21.86
N ASP A 290 12.92 18.95 21.00
CA ASP A 290 12.60 17.96 19.98
C ASP A 290 13.71 17.86 18.92
N GLN A 291 14.24 16.66 18.74
CA GLN A 291 15.31 16.35 17.78
C GLN A 291 14.76 15.68 16.50
N GLY A 292 13.47 15.31 16.46
CA GLY A 292 12.84 14.63 15.34
C GLY A 292 13.01 13.11 15.35
N PHE A 293 12.82 12.49 14.18
CA PHE A 293 12.85 11.04 14.01
C PHE A 293 14.22 10.53 13.58
N PHE A 294 14.82 9.69 14.42
CA PHE A 294 16.11 9.04 14.19
C PHE A 294 15.92 7.59 13.80
N LYS A 295 16.58 7.16 12.73
CA LYS A 295 16.53 5.78 12.26
C LYS A 295 17.58 4.93 12.95
N LEU A 296 17.18 3.71 13.28
CA LEU A 296 18.03 2.63 13.77
C LEU A 296 17.77 1.39 12.92
N ILE A 297 18.79 0.92 12.19
CA ILE A 297 18.78 -0.37 11.50
C ILE A 297 19.83 -1.28 12.12
N LEU A 298 19.39 -2.45 12.54
CA LEU A 298 20.22 -3.53 13.08
C LEU A 298 20.04 -4.80 12.25
N GLN A 299 21.14 -5.53 12.04
CA GLN A 299 21.17 -6.81 11.34
C GLN A 299 21.74 -7.90 12.26
N LYS A 300 20.94 -8.93 12.56
CA LYS A 300 21.35 -10.08 13.38
C LYS A 300 22.55 -10.78 12.74
N GLN A 301 23.52 -11.15 13.57
CA GLN A 301 24.72 -11.92 13.20
C GLN A 301 24.54 -13.42 13.43
#